data_AF-A0A6A3EB30-F1
#
_entry.id   AF-A0A6A3EB30-F1
#
_cell.length_a   1.000
_cell.length_b   1.000
_cell.length_c   1.000
_cell.angle_alpha   90.00
_cell.angle_beta   90.00
_cell.angle_gamma   90.00
#
_symmetry.space_group_name_H-M   'P 1'
#
loop_
_entity.id
_entity.type
_entity.pdbx_description
1 polymer ?
#
loop_
_entity_poly.entity_id
_entity_poly.type
_entity_poly.pdbx_seq_one_letter_code
_entity_poly.pdbx_strand_id
1 'polypeptide(L)'
;MDLSSLGRTRLVGVPASSDHLLRHIHARDGYGGLETLVQVEELDHADLLDLQEFFPEDGPPMADLVLRSRVEATPGEELESSLRSLPVQRELAALLSEYGADNLAERRFSIVSLLRRILDRYRRVCRQLNASASRSRQNALEAQDQLRLLMLSNELARTRLESACKHIVETNSYSADRYRDDVKALIKEQDANTQRLREDNS
;
A
#
# COMPACT_ATOMS: atom_id res chain seq x y z
N MET A 1 -7.37 -17.59 -8.10
CA MET A 1 -6.00 -17.21 -8.50
C MET A 1 -6.06 -16.87 -9.97
N ASP A 2 -5.77 -15.62 -10.34
CA ASP A 2 -5.80 -15.19 -11.75
C ASP A 2 -4.59 -15.75 -12.50
N LEU A 3 -4.86 -16.69 -13.39
CA LEU A 3 -3.89 -17.32 -14.29
C LEU A 3 -3.25 -16.33 -15.29
N SER A 4 -3.83 -15.13 -15.41
CA SER A 4 -3.33 -14.01 -16.23
C SER A 4 -2.12 -13.29 -15.63
N SER A 5 -1.74 -13.57 -14.38
CA SER A 5 -0.54 -13.01 -13.72
C SER A 5 0.68 -13.95 -13.70
N LEU A 6 0.49 -15.22 -14.05
CA LEU A 6 1.62 -16.10 -14.36
C LEU A 6 2.06 -15.76 -15.77
N GLY A 7 3.05 -14.88 -15.88
CA GLY A 7 3.71 -14.64 -17.15
C GLY A 7 4.23 -15.96 -17.72
N ARG A 8 4.35 -15.98 -19.04
CA ARG A 8 4.56 -17.21 -19.79
C ARG A 8 5.79 -17.94 -19.26
N THR A 9 5.55 -19.14 -18.72
CA THR A 9 6.61 -20.08 -18.37
C THR A 9 6.77 -21.07 -19.50
N ARG A 10 8.00 -21.28 -19.97
CA ARG A 10 8.32 -22.28 -20.98
C ARG A 10 9.46 -23.19 -20.52
N LEU A 11 9.51 -24.39 -21.07
CA LEU A 11 10.65 -25.28 -20.90
C LEU A 11 11.63 -25.07 -22.06
N VAL A 12 12.91 -24.90 -21.76
CA VAL A 12 13.98 -24.82 -22.75
C VAL A 12 15.06 -25.85 -22.44
N GLY A 13 15.70 -26.36 -23.50
CA GLY A 13 16.87 -27.21 -23.37
C GLY A 13 18.11 -26.38 -23.02
N VAL A 14 18.91 -26.89 -22.08
CA VAL A 14 20.28 -26.41 -21.82
C VAL A 14 21.22 -27.61 -21.78
N PRO A 15 22.50 -27.46 -22.15
CA PRO A 15 23.47 -28.54 -22.07
C PRO A 15 23.45 -29.22 -20.69
N ALA A 16 23.39 -30.55 -20.67
CA ALA A 16 23.36 -31.30 -19.43
C ALA A 16 24.71 -31.18 -18.71
N SER A 17 24.67 -30.79 -17.44
CA SER A 17 25.83 -30.73 -16.56
C SER A 17 25.87 -31.96 -15.65
N SER A 18 27.03 -32.26 -15.05
CA SER A 18 27.13 -33.33 -14.06
C SER A 18 26.17 -33.12 -12.88
N ASP A 19 25.92 -31.86 -12.50
CA ASP A 19 25.00 -31.52 -11.41
C ASP A 19 23.55 -31.91 -11.73
N HIS A 20 23.14 -31.78 -13.01
CA HIS A 20 21.82 -32.22 -13.48
C HIS A 20 21.65 -33.73 -13.35
N LEU A 21 22.70 -34.49 -13.70
CA LEU A 21 22.71 -35.95 -13.61
C LEU A 21 22.68 -36.41 -12.14
N LEU A 22 23.43 -35.76 -11.26
CA LEU A 22 23.44 -36.04 -9.82
C LEU A 22 22.08 -35.78 -9.17
N ARG A 23 21.36 -34.76 -9.64
CA ARG A 23 20.01 -34.42 -9.18
C ARG A 23 18.91 -35.24 -9.84
N HIS A 24 19.26 -36.23 -10.67
CA HIS A 24 18.33 -37.06 -11.43
C HIS A 24 17.33 -36.26 -12.26
N ILE A 25 17.76 -35.10 -12.79
CA ILE A 25 16.93 -34.29 -13.67
C ILE A 25 16.80 -35.02 -15.01
N HIS A 26 15.59 -35.01 -15.57
CA HIS A 26 15.33 -35.65 -16.86
C HIS A 26 16.14 -34.98 -17.97
N ALA A 27 16.92 -35.79 -18.67
CA ALA A 27 17.76 -35.37 -19.79
C ALA A 27 17.31 -36.06 -21.09
N ARG A 28 17.50 -35.39 -22.21
CA ARG A 28 17.13 -35.85 -23.55
C ARG A 28 18.19 -35.44 -24.57
N ASP A 29 18.20 -36.07 -25.73
CA ASP A 29 19.06 -35.65 -26.82
C ASP A 29 18.61 -34.27 -27.36
N GLY A 30 19.58 -33.38 -27.53
CA GLY A 30 19.39 -32.01 -28.00
C GLY A 30 20.47 -31.60 -28.99
N TYR A 31 20.64 -30.29 -29.18
CA TYR A 31 21.58 -29.78 -30.18
C TYR A 31 23.02 -29.96 -29.70
N GLY A 32 23.77 -30.85 -30.36
CA GLY A 32 25.18 -31.09 -30.06
C GLY A 32 25.44 -31.98 -28.82
N GLY A 33 24.41 -32.61 -28.24
CA GLY A 33 24.59 -33.55 -27.13
C GLY A 33 23.37 -33.67 -26.22
N LEU A 34 23.60 -34.18 -25.01
CA LEU A 34 22.58 -34.35 -23.99
C LEU A 34 22.17 -32.98 -23.40
N GLU A 35 20.87 -32.71 -23.32
CA GLU A 35 20.29 -31.51 -22.73
C GLU A 35 19.35 -31.85 -21.58
N THR A 36 19.24 -30.95 -20.61
CA THR A 36 18.18 -30.97 -19.60
C THR A 36 17.15 -29.89 -19.88
N LEU A 37 15.91 -30.12 -19.48
CA LEU A 37 14.87 -29.10 -19.55
C LEU A 37 14.87 -28.23 -18.30
N VAL A 38 15.01 -26.92 -18.49
CA VAL A 38 14.86 -25.92 -17.43
C VAL A 38 13.63 -25.06 -17.68
N GLN A 39 12.91 -24.73 -16.61
CA GLN A 39 11.80 -23.81 -16.66
C GLN A 39 12.33 -22.38 -16.71
N VAL A 40 11.86 -21.62 -17.69
CA VAL A 40 12.23 -20.23 -17.92
C VAL A 40 10.97 -19.39 -17.89
N GLU A 41 11.02 -18.35 -17.08
CA GLU A 41 9.99 -17.34 -17.01
C GLU A 41 10.29 -16.27 -18.07
N GLU A 42 9.24 -15.79 -18.74
CA GLU A 42 9.33 -14.66 -19.66
C GLU A 42 8.91 -13.35 -18.97
N LEU A 43 9.46 -12.24 -19.47
CA LEU A 43 8.99 -10.90 -19.12
C LEU A 43 7.87 -10.51 -20.09
N ASP A 44 6.72 -10.17 -19.53
CA ASP A 44 5.62 -9.61 -20.31
C ASP A 44 5.77 -8.08 -20.49
N HIS A 45 4.79 -7.46 -21.15
CA HIS A 45 4.85 -6.02 -21.39
C HIS A 45 4.76 -5.20 -20.09
N ALA A 46 3.99 -5.66 -19.10
CA ALA A 46 3.89 -4.98 -17.80
C ALA A 46 5.20 -5.11 -17.03
N ASP A 47 5.86 -6.27 -17.10
CA ASP A 47 7.19 -6.48 -16.53
C ASP A 47 8.22 -5.52 -17.13
N LEU A 48 8.17 -5.27 -18.45
CA LEU A 48 9.06 -4.31 -19.12
C LEU A 48 8.79 -2.86 -18.72
N LEU A 49 7.52 -2.48 -18.55
CA LEU A 49 7.15 -1.14 -18.09
C LEU A 49 7.61 -0.92 -16.65
N ASP A 50 7.38 -1.89 -15.76
CA ASP A 50 7.83 -1.81 -14.38
C ASP A 50 9.36 -1.76 -14.29
N LEU A 51 10.07 -2.47 -15.19
CA LEU A 51 11.53 -2.37 -15.26
C LEU A 51 11.99 -0.99 -15.74
N GLN A 52 11.26 -0.35 -16.65
CA GLN A 52 11.60 0.97 -17.18
C GLN A 52 11.56 2.03 -16.06
N GLU A 53 10.71 1.88 -15.05
CA GLU A 53 10.64 2.79 -13.89
C GLU A 53 11.96 2.88 -13.10
N PHE A 54 12.84 1.88 -13.20
CA PHE A 54 14.13 1.88 -12.50
C PHE A 54 15.24 2.64 -13.24
N PHE A 55 14.99 3.08 -14.48
CA PHE A 55 15.98 3.77 -15.31
C PHE A 55 15.58 5.23 -15.54
N PRO A 56 16.54 6.14 -15.80
CA PRO A 56 16.24 7.52 -16.17
C PRO A 56 15.44 7.57 -17.48
N GLU A 57 14.61 8.61 -17.66
CA GLU A 57 13.72 8.73 -18.82
C GLU A 57 14.45 8.76 -20.18
N ASP A 58 15.71 9.23 -20.20
CA ASP A 58 16.55 9.25 -21.39
C ASP A 58 17.31 7.94 -21.67
N GLY A 59 17.04 6.89 -20.88
CA GLY A 59 17.64 5.57 -21.06
C GLY A 59 17.10 4.83 -22.30
N PRO A 60 17.86 3.85 -22.84
CA PRO A 60 17.34 3.01 -23.93
C PRO A 60 16.11 2.21 -23.45
N PRO A 61 15.19 1.87 -24.36
CA PRO A 61 14.03 1.05 -24.03
C PRO A 61 14.43 -0.27 -23.38
N MET A 62 13.74 -0.69 -22.31
CA MET A 62 14.02 -1.98 -21.65
C MET A 62 13.92 -3.19 -22.59
N ALA A 63 13.12 -3.08 -23.65
CA ALA A 63 13.01 -4.09 -24.70
C ALA A 63 14.32 -4.33 -25.47
N ASP A 64 15.21 -3.33 -25.52
CA ASP A 64 16.49 -3.41 -26.23
C ASP A 64 17.61 -3.94 -25.31
N LEU A 65 17.45 -3.79 -24.00
CA LEU A 65 18.42 -4.23 -23.00
C LEU A 65 18.24 -5.69 -22.58
N VAL A 66 17.00 -6.22 -22.64
CA VAL A 66 16.69 -7.55 -22.17
C VAL A 66 16.41 -8.49 -23.34
N LEU A 67 17.11 -9.63 -23.37
CA LEU A 67 16.83 -10.67 -24.34
C LEU A 67 15.41 -11.18 -24.19
N ARG A 68 14.65 -11.10 -25.28
CA ARG A 68 13.30 -11.63 -25.37
C ARG A 68 13.33 -13.05 -25.88
N SER A 69 12.47 -13.86 -25.28
CA SER A 69 12.17 -15.19 -25.75
C SER A 69 11.57 -15.14 -27.17
N ARG A 70 12.04 -16.01 -28.07
CA ARG A 70 11.37 -16.28 -29.35
C ARG A 70 10.09 -17.07 -29.11
N VAL A 71 9.07 -16.80 -29.94
CA VAL A 71 7.77 -17.53 -29.90
C VAL A 71 7.99 -19.03 -30.10
N GLU A 72 8.90 -19.41 -30.99
CA GLU A 72 9.27 -20.79 -31.27
C GLU A 72 10.80 -20.94 -31.30
N ALA A 73 11.26 -22.14 -30.97
CA ALA A 73 12.69 -22.47 -31.06
C ALA A 73 13.11 -22.54 -32.53
N THR A 74 14.30 -22.00 -32.83
CA THR A 74 14.85 -22.07 -34.19
C THR A 74 15.15 -23.54 -34.55
N PRO A 75 14.68 -24.03 -35.72
CA PRO A 75 15.00 -25.38 -36.19
C PRO A 75 16.51 -25.63 -36.25
N GLY A 76 16.93 -26.89 -36.10
CA GLY A 76 18.35 -27.26 -36.02
C GLY A 76 19.18 -26.82 -37.23
N GLU A 77 18.67 -26.99 -38.45
CA GLU A 77 19.37 -26.59 -39.69
C GLU A 77 19.54 -25.06 -39.80
N GLU A 78 18.51 -24.30 -39.43
CA GLU A 78 18.55 -22.84 -39.38
C GLU A 78 19.49 -22.34 -38.28
N LEU A 79 19.52 -23.03 -37.14
CA LEU A 79 20.45 -22.74 -36.05
C LEU A 79 21.90 -22.98 -36.49
N GLU A 80 22.18 -24.10 -37.16
CA GLU A 80 23.51 -24.41 -37.70
C GLU A 80 24.00 -23.36 -38.69
N SER A 81 23.15 -22.98 -39.65
CA SER A 81 23.49 -21.93 -40.62
C SER A 81 23.75 -20.59 -39.93
N SER A 82 22.96 -20.24 -38.90
CA SER A 82 23.15 -19.03 -38.09
C SER A 82 24.48 -19.06 -37.33
N LEU A 83 24.84 -20.18 -36.70
CA LEU A 83 26.12 -20.36 -35.98
C LEU A 83 27.34 -20.28 -36.90
N ARG A 84 27.18 -20.60 -38.20
CA ARG A 84 28.23 -20.43 -39.21
C ARG A 84 28.33 -18.99 -39.74
N SER A 85 27.37 -18.13 -39.43
CA SER A 85 27.39 -16.74 -39.89
C SER A 85 28.39 -15.89 -39.09
N LEU A 86 29.16 -15.05 -39.79
CA LEU A 86 30.16 -14.19 -39.17
C LEU A 86 29.57 -13.23 -38.10
N PRO A 87 28.39 -12.61 -38.29
CA PRO A 87 27.82 -11.74 -37.26
C PRO A 87 27.54 -12.47 -35.94
N VAL A 88 26.92 -13.65 -36.00
CA VAL A 88 26.60 -14.44 -34.81
C VAL A 88 27.89 -14.92 -34.11
N GLN A 89 28.89 -15.34 -34.90
CA GLN A 89 30.18 -15.73 -34.33
C GLN A 89 30.87 -14.58 -33.58
N ARG A 90 30.77 -13.34 -34.07
CA ARG A 90 31.32 -12.17 -33.39
C ARG A 90 30.62 -11.88 -32.07
N GLU A 91 29.29 -11.98 -32.04
CA GLU A 91 28.50 -11.83 -30.80
C GLU A 91 28.84 -12.92 -29.77
N LEU A 92 28.91 -14.18 -30.21
CA LEU A 92 29.29 -15.29 -29.33
C LEU A 92 30.73 -15.16 -28.83
N ALA A 93 31.67 -14.77 -29.68
CA ALA A 93 33.06 -14.54 -29.28
C ALA A 93 33.18 -13.44 -28.22
N ALA A 94 32.42 -12.34 -28.36
CA ALA A 94 32.39 -11.27 -27.35
C ALA A 94 31.86 -11.78 -26.01
N LEU A 95 30.74 -12.52 -26.00
CA LEU A 95 30.19 -13.10 -24.77
C LEU A 95 31.14 -14.09 -24.10
N LEU A 96 31.73 -15.00 -24.88
CA LEU A 96 32.61 -16.04 -24.36
C LEU A 96 33.96 -15.51 -23.89
N SER A 97 34.43 -14.37 -24.43
CA SER A 97 35.64 -13.70 -23.97
C SER A 97 35.50 -13.13 -22.56
N GLU A 98 34.28 -12.73 -22.17
CA GLU A 98 34.01 -12.11 -20.86
C GLU A 98 33.48 -13.10 -19.81
N TYR A 99 32.53 -13.98 -20.19
CA TYR A 99 31.76 -14.79 -19.23
C TYR A 99 32.06 -16.29 -19.24
N GLY A 100 32.78 -16.79 -20.25
CA GLY A 100 32.99 -18.23 -20.47
C GLY A 100 31.71 -18.97 -20.90
N ALA A 101 31.87 -20.21 -21.37
CA ALA A 101 30.75 -21.02 -21.87
C ALA A 101 30.00 -21.80 -20.78
N ASP A 102 30.60 -21.96 -19.60
CA ASP A 102 30.13 -22.87 -18.57
C ASP A 102 28.76 -22.45 -17.99
N ASN A 103 27.74 -23.27 -18.26
CA ASN A 103 26.34 -23.03 -17.87
C ASN A 103 25.80 -21.66 -18.31
N LEU A 104 26.34 -21.06 -19.37
CA LEU A 104 25.99 -19.72 -19.83
C LEU A 104 24.49 -19.59 -20.14
N ALA A 105 23.93 -20.58 -20.85
CA ALA A 105 22.51 -20.61 -21.22
C ALA A 105 21.61 -20.63 -19.98
N GLU A 106 21.87 -21.56 -19.05
CA GLU A 106 21.09 -21.69 -17.82
C GLU A 106 21.17 -20.44 -16.93
N ARG A 107 22.37 -19.88 -16.76
CA ARG A 107 22.56 -18.62 -16.04
C ARG A 107 21.80 -17.48 -16.70
N ARG A 108 21.84 -17.37 -18.04
CA ARG A 108 21.12 -16.33 -18.77
C ARG A 108 19.62 -16.43 -18.58
N PHE A 109 19.06 -17.64 -18.67
CA PHE A 109 17.64 -17.88 -18.41
C PHE A 109 17.26 -17.60 -16.95
N SER A 110 18.14 -17.92 -16.01
CA SER A 110 17.94 -17.64 -14.58
C SER A 110 17.86 -16.15 -14.28
N ILE A 111 18.62 -15.30 -14.98
CA ILE A 111 18.58 -13.83 -14.80
C ILE A 111 17.17 -13.30 -15.09
N VAL A 112 16.51 -13.78 -16.15
CA VAL A 112 15.16 -13.32 -16.52
C VAL A 112 14.16 -13.67 -15.40
N SER A 113 14.24 -14.90 -14.89
CA SER A 113 13.41 -15.36 -13.77
C SER A 113 13.71 -14.58 -12.47
N LEU A 114 14.97 -14.23 -12.24
CA LEU A 114 15.37 -13.40 -11.10
C LEU A 114 14.76 -11.99 -11.18
N LEU A 115 14.81 -11.35 -12.35
CA LEU A 115 14.20 -10.03 -12.57
C LEU A 115 12.71 -10.08 -12.28
N ARG A 116 12.00 -11.09 -12.78
CA ARG A 116 10.57 -11.28 -12.51
C ARG A 116 10.28 -11.42 -11.02
N ARG A 117 11.04 -12.23 -10.29
CA ARG A 117 10.90 -12.37 -8.83
C ARG A 117 11.13 -11.06 -8.08
N ILE A 118 12.07 -10.25 -8.54
CA ILE A 118 12.33 -8.91 -7.99
C ILE A 118 11.13 -7.99 -8.26
N LEU A 119 10.61 -7.95 -9.49
CA LEU A 119 9.42 -7.18 -9.86
C LEU A 119 8.20 -7.58 -9.03
N ASP A 120 7.96 -8.88 -8.86
CA ASP A 120 6.86 -9.37 -8.03
C ASP A 120 6.98 -8.91 -6.58
N ARG A 121 8.22 -8.84 -6.06
CA ARG A 121 8.47 -8.31 -4.71
C ARG A 121 8.25 -6.80 -4.66
N TYR A 122 8.71 -6.06 -5.67
CA TYR A 122 8.47 -4.63 -5.82
C TYR A 122 6.97 -4.32 -5.84
N ARG A 123 6.19 -4.97 -6.71
CA ARG A 123 4.73 -4.85 -6.79
C ARG A 123 4.02 -5.15 -5.47
N ARG A 124 4.50 -6.14 -4.71
CA ARG A 124 3.96 -6.43 -3.37
C ARG A 124 4.20 -5.28 -2.40
N VAL A 125 5.41 -4.74 -2.38
CA VAL A 125 5.76 -3.59 -1.52
C VAL A 125 4.93 -2.37 -1.90
N CYS A 126 4.83 -2.03 -3.19
CA CYS A 126 4.01 -0.91 -3.66
C CYS A 126 2.54 -1.05 -3.25
N ARG A 127 1.95 -2.26 -3.40
CA ARG A 127 0.57 -2.54 -2.95
C ARG A 127 0.41 -2.36 -1.43
N GLN A 128 1.37 -2.83 -0.63
CA GLN A 128 1.34 -2.68 0.82
C GLN A 128 1.41 -1.21 1.25
N LEU A 129 2.31 -0.44 0.63
CA LEU A 129 2.43 1.00 0.87
C LEU A 129 1.13 1.73 0.52
N ASN A 130 0.59 1.50 -0.68
CA ASN A 130 -0.68 2.12 -1.11
C ASN A 130 -1.86 1.73 -0.21
N ALA A 131 -1.94 0.48 0.25
CA ALA A 131 -2.96 0.04 1.19
C ALA A 131 -2.79 0.68 2.59
N SER A 132 -1.56 0.89 3.04
CA SER A 132 -1.28 1.58 4.32
C SER A 132 -1.64 3.07 4.26
N ALA A 133 -1.26 3.77 3.18
CA ALA A 133 -1.60 5.16 2.94
C ALA A 133 -3.12 5.36 2.86
N SER A 134 -3.82 4.46 2.15
CA SER A 134 -5.28 4.49 2.03
C SER A 134 -5.98 4.30 3.37
N ARG A 135 -5.54 3.34 4.19
CA ARG A 135 -6.05 3.13 5.55
C ARG A 135 -5.79 4.33 6.45
N SER A 136 -4.59 4.90 6.40
CA SER A 136 -4.25 6.11 7.17
C SER A 136 -5.16 7.28 6.81
N ARG A 137 -5.44 7.48 5.51
CA ARG A 137 -6.36 8.53 5.03
C ARG A 137 -7.78 8.29 5.53
N GLN A 138 -8.25 7.04 5.49
CA GLN A 138 -9.59 6.68 5.97
C GLN A 138 -9.74 6.92 7.48
N ASN A 139 -8.77 6.48 8.28
CA ASN A 139 -8.76 6.71 9.73
C ASN A 139 -8.77 8.21 10.08
N ALA A 140 -8.04 9.03 9.31
CA ALA A 140 -8.02 10.48 9.51
C ALA A 140 -9.39 11.13 9.21
N LEU A 141 -10.11 10.64 8.18
CA LEU A 141 -11.47 11.10 7.87
C LEU A 141 -12.45 10.71 8.98
N GLU A 142 -12.39 9.47 9.47
CA GLU A 142 -13.24 9.00 10.56
C GLU A 142 -13.00 9.79 11.86
N ALA A 143 -11.74 10.07 12.19
CA ALA A 143 -11.40 10.91 13.34
C ALA A 143 -11.93 12.34 13.19
N GLN A 144 -11.90 12.90 11.96
CA GLN A 144 -12.46 14.22 11.69
C GLN A 144 -13.98 14.24 11.90
N ASP A 145 -14.70 13.21 11.45
CA ASP A 145 -16.15 13.13 11.61
C ASP A 145 -16.56 12.92 13.07
N GLN A 146 -15.81 12.11 13.82
CA GLN A 146 -16.00 11.97 15.27
C GLN A 146 -15.77 13.30 16.00
N LEU A 147 -14.74 14.05 15.63
CA LEU A 147 -14.46 15.36 16.20
C LEU A 147 -15.62 16.34 15.93
N ARG A 148 -16.18 16.35 14.70
CA ARG A 148 -17.37 17.16 14.38
C ARG A 148 -18.57 16.80 15.24
N LEU A 149 -18.85 15.50 15.42
CA LEU A 149 -19.95 15.04 16.27
C LEU A 149 -19.76 15.46 17.74
N LEU A 150 -18.55 15.33 18.26
CA LEU A 150 -18.23 15.76 19.62
C LEU A 150 -18.35 17.28 19.79
N MET A 151 -17.92 18.07 18.81
CA MET A 151 -18.10 19.53 18.84
C MET A 151 -19.58 19.91 18.91
N LEU A 152 -20.41 19.32 18.07
CA LEU A 152 -21.87 19.55 18.09
C LEU A 152 -22.50 19.14 19.42
N SER A 153 -22.10 17.98 19.95
CA SER A 153 -22.57 17.50 21.25
C SER A 153 -22.15 18.43 22.40
N ASN A 154 -20.91 18.92 22.36
CA ASN A 154 -20.37 19.85 23.35
C ASN A 154 -21.12 21.19 23.30
N GLU A 155 -21.39 21.72 22.10
CA GLU A 155 -22.17 22.93 21.91
C GLU A 155 -23.61 22.79 22.45
N LEU A 156 -24.25 21.65 22.19
CA LEU A 156 -25.56 21.34 22.77
C LEU A 156 -25.52 21.23 24.31
N ALA A 157 -24.49 20.59 24.86
CA ALA A 157 -24.34 20.50 26.31
C ALA A 157 -24.11 21.88 26.94
N ARG A 158 -23.30 22.72 26.29
CA ARG A 158 -23.02 24.09 26.71
C ARG A 158 -24.29 24.93 26.75
N THR A 159 -25.09 24.91 25.69
CA THR A 159 -26.36 25.67 25.63
C THR A 159 -27.36 25.22 26.70
N ARG A 160 -27.41 23.91 27.02
CA ARG A 160 -28.22 23.38 28.13
C ARG A 160 -27.74 23.85 29.50
N LEU A 161 -26.44 23.87 29.73
CA LEU A 161 -25.89 24.39 30.99
C LEU A 161 -26.16 25.88 31.14
N GLU A 162 -25.99 26.65 30.07
CA GLU A 162 -26.28 28.09 30.07
C GLU A 162 -27.75 28.38 30.39
N SER A 163 -28.70 27.63 29.81
CA SER A 163 -30.12 27.79 30.11
C SER A 163 -30.49 27.36 31.54
N ALA A 164 -29.91 26.26 32.04
CA ALA A 164 -30.10 25.82 33.42
C ALA A 164 -29.55 26.84 34.43
N CYS A 165 -28.36 27.38 34.20
CA CYS A 165 -27.79 28.45 35.02
C CYS A 165 -28.69 29.68 35.03
N LYS A 166 -29.19 30.11 33.87
CA LYS A 166 -30.11 31.26 33.77
C LYS A 166 -31.38 31.03 34.58
N HIS A 167 -32.00 29.85 34.45
CA HIS A 167 -33.19 29.49 35.21
C HIS A 167 -32.94 29.48 36.74
N ILE A 168 -31.81 28.96 37.19
CA ILE A 168 -31.42 28.97 38.62
C ILE A 168 -31.25 30.40 39.12
N VAL A 169 -30.60 31.28 38.34
CA VAL A 169 -30.41 32.68 38.71
C VAL A 169 -31.77 33.40 38.81
N GLU A 170 -32.67 33.20 37.85
CA GLU A 170 -34.00 33.80 37.84
C GLU A 170 -34.85 33.34 39.02
N THR A 171 -34.88 32.02 39.29
CA THR A 171 -35.63 31.46 40.43
C THR A 171 -35.07 31.92 41.77
N ASN A 172 -33.75 31.97 41.93
CA ASN A 172 -33.12 32.52 43.12
C ASN A 172 -33.44 34.00 43.31
N SER A 173 -33.38 34.82 42.25
CA SER A 173 -33.75 36.23 42.32
C SER A 173 -35.21 36.41 42.75
N TYR A 174 -36.13 35.66 42.14
CA TYR A 174 -37.54 35.68 42.49
C TYR A 174 -37.78 35.31 43.97
N SER A 175 -37.13 34.25 44.45
CA SER A 175 -37.24 33.84 45.86
C SER A 175 -36.65 34.89 46.81
N ALA A 176 -35.53 35.52 46.45
CA ALA A 176 -34.90 36.57 47.23
C ALA A 176 -35.76 37.84 47.29
N ASP A 177 -36.41 38.22 46.18
CA ASP A 177 -37.39 39.31 46.14
C ASP A 177 -38.58 39.03 47.06
N ARG A 178 -39.13 37.81 46.99
CA ARG A 178 -40.22 37.39 47.88
C ARG A 178 -39.83 37.45 49.35
N TYR A 179 -38.67 36.90 49.72
CA TYR A 179 -38.18 36.98 51.10
C TYR A 179 -37.97 38.43 51.55
N ARG A 180 -37.47 39.31 50.67
CA ARG A 180 -37.35 40.74 50.98
C ARG A 180 -38.70 41.39 51.26
N ASP A 181 -39.73 41.06 50.49
CA ASP A 181 -41.06 41.62 50.69
C ASP A 181 -41.74 41.08 51.95
N ASP A 182 -41.58 39.79 52.25
CA ASP A 182 -42.05 39.18 53.51
C ASP A 182 -41.39 39.85 54.73
N VAL A 183 -40.07 40.08 54.69
CA VAL A 183 -39.34 40.80 55.75
C VAL A 183 -39.86 42.23 55.91
N LYS A 184 -40.09 42.96 54.81
CA LYS A 184 -40.68 44.32 54.88
C LYS A 184 -42.08 44.31 55.49
N ALA A 185 -42.89 43.30 55.19
CA ALA A 185 -44.23 43.16 55.77
C ALA A 185 -44.16 42.93 57.29
N LEU A 186 -43.29 42.02 57.75
CA LEU A 186 -43.06 41.76 59.17
C LEU A 186 -42.56 43.00 59.93
N ILE A 187 -41.65 43.78 59.33
CA ILE A 187 -41.18 45.04 59.93
C ILE A 187 -42.36 46.01 60.11
N LYS A 188 -43.19 46.20 59.07
CA LYS A 188 -44.37 47.08 59.16
C LYS A 188 -45.37 46.62 60.21
N GLU A 189 -45.59 45.31 60.32
CA GLU A 189 -46.47 44.74 61.34
C GLU A 189 -45.91 45.01 62.74
N GLN A 190 -44.61 44.83 62.95
CA GLN A 190 -43.95 45.11 64.22
C GLN A 190 -43.98 46.60 64.58
N ASP A 191 -43.78 47.50 63.61
CA ASP A 191 -43.93 48.94 63.80
C ASP A 191 -45.38 49.30 64.20
N ALA A 192 -46.38 48.74 63.53
CA ALA A 192 -47.78 48.94 63.90
C ALA A 192 -48.11 48.39 65.29
N ASN A 193 -47.56 47.24 65.65
CA ASN A 193 -47.80 46.61 66.95
C ASN A 193 -47.13 47.39 68.10
N THR A 194 -45.90 47.88 67.87
CA THR A 194 -45.21 48.77 68.83
C THR A 194 -45.91 50.10 68.99
N GLN A 195 -46.54 50.62 67.94
CA GLN A 195 -47.34 51.84 68.01
C GLN A 195 -48.64 51.64 68.81
N ARG A 196 -49.36 50.53 68.58
CA ARG A 196 -50.54 50.15 69.40
C ARG A 196 -50.19 49.97 70.87
N LEU A 197 -49.07 49.29 71.18
CA LEU A 197 -48.60 49.13 72.56
C LEU A 197 -48.24 50.45 73.24
N ARG A 198 -47.86 51.49 72.48
CA ARG A 198 -47.63 52.84 73.01
C ARG A 198 -48.93 53.60 73.24
N GLU A 199 -49.93 53.39 72.39
CA GLU A 199 -51.27 53.98 72.53
C GLU A 199 -52.05 53.33 73.70
N ASP A 200 -51.90 52.02 73.91
CA ASP A 200 -52.57 51.27 75.00
C ASP A 200 -51.93 51.50 76.39
N ASN A 201 -50.71 52.04 76.47
CA ASN A 201 -50.00 52.35 77.72
C ASN A 201 -49.98 53.85 78.08
N SER A 202 -50.79 54.68 77.40
CA SER A 202 -50.93 56.12 77.65
C SER A 202 -52.33 56.48 78.14
#